data_AF-G3NPR5-F1
#
_entry.id   AF-G3NPR5-F1
#
_cell.length_a   1.000
_cell.length_b   1.000
_cell.length_c   1.000
_cell.angle_alpha   90.00
_cell.angle_beta   90.00
_cell.angle_gamma   90.00
#
_symmetry.space_group_name_H-M   'P 1'
#
loop_
_entity.id
_entity.type
_entity.pdbx_description
1 polymer ?
#
loop_
_entity_poly.entity_id
_entity_poly.type
_entity_poly.pdbx_seq_one_letter_code
_entity_poly.pdbx_strand_id
1 'polypeptide(L)'
;MPRKIGFIVVNSSSHEDNFSAKELMVHAPTVNGWRSSRYVSLSENEKTGFQARELKSVHVDAIGTYLRITFHRNHVNHHNHHNQVALVAINVLGDSSDGNAFNTIPSREQLIEQYLNSTQLEAALETTFMGKCESISPLDDLAFDMYQDPEVANIIRLLDQKKQEMVQREEYEQAKNLKQAIADLQKVGERLARYDVEK
;
A
#
# COMPACT_ATOMS: atom_id res chain seq x y z
N MET A 1 -12.36 6.51 9.42
CA MET A 1 -10.89 6.65 9.38
C MET A 1 -10.45 6.26 7.99
N PRO A 2 -9.52 7.03 7.40
CA PRO A 2 -9.10 6.83 6.02
C PRO A 2 -8.49 5.44 5.85
N ARG A 3 -8.86 4.77 4.76
CA ARG A 3 -8.37 3.43 4.39
C ARG A 3 -7.43 3.53 3.19
N LYS A 4 -6.64 2.48 2.95
CA LYS A 4 -5.85 2.37 1.73
C LYS A 4 -6.77 2.35 0.51
N ILE A 5 -6.58 3.30 -0.40
CA ILE A 5 -7.31 3.41 -1.66
C ILE A 5 -6.43 2.80 -2.75
N GLY A 6 -6.95 1.77 -3.42
CA GLY A 6 -6.32 1.24 -4.63
C GLY A 6 -6.36 2.28 -5.75
N PHE A 7 -5.25 2.43 -6.46
CA PHE A 7 -5.16 3.33 -7.62
C PHE A 7 -4.64 2.55 -8.83
N ILE A 8 -4.82 3.10 -10.02
CA ILE A 8 -4.15 2.66 -11.25
C ILE A 8 -3.36 3.82 -11.84
N VAL A 9 -2.21 3.53 -12.45
CA VAL A 9 -1.47 4.54 -13.22
C VAL A 9 -2.12 4.70 -14.59
N VAL A 10 -2.76 5.85 -14.80
CA VAL A 10 -3.47 6.19 -16.05
C VAL A 10 -2.54 6.85 -17.07
N ASN A 11 -1.59 7.67 -16.63
CA ASN A 11 -0.69 8.41 -17.50
C ASN A 11 0.66 8.66 -16.80
N SER A 12 1.76 8.62 -17.55
CA SER A 12 3.07 9.13 -17.15
C SER A 12 3.68 9.99 -18.25
N SER A 13 4.32 11.09 -17.86
CA SER A 13 4.93 12.03 -18.81
C SER A 13 6.15 11.47 -19.53
N SER A 14 6.84 10.52 -18.89
CA SER A 14 8.01 9.80 -19.39
C SER A 14 8.32 8.61 -18.47
N HIS A 15 9.21 7.72 -18.88
CA HIS A 15 9.93 6.82 -17.98
C HIS A 15 11.24 6.36 -18.66
N GLU A 16 12.19 5.88 -17.87
CA GLU A 16 13.36 5.16 -18.38
C GLU A 16 13.10 3.65 -18.50
N ASP A 17 13.93 2.99 -19.30
CA ASP A 17 13.91 1.53 -19.44
C ASP A 17 14.12 0.88 -18.07
N ASN A 18 13.24 -0.06 -17.71
CA ASN A 18 13.17 -0.75 -16.41
C ASN A 18 12.74 0.11 -15.20
N PHE A 19 12.22 1.32 -15.42
CA PHE A 19 11.66 2.19 -14.36
C PHE A 19 10.25 2.66 -14.74
N SER A 20 9.39 1.70 -15.09
CA SER A 20 8.06 1.99 -15.62
C SER A 20 7.14 2.54 -14.53
N ALA A 21 6.24 3.46 -14.89
CA ALA A 21 5.25 3.98 -13.94
C ALA A 21 4.31 2.89 -13.40
N LYS A 22 4.14 1.77 -14.13
CA LYS A 22 3.38 0.60 -13.66
C LYS A 22 3.96 -0.05 -12.41
N GLU A 23 5.26 0.14 -12.15
CA GLU A 23 5.90 -0.44 -10.97
C GLU A 23 5.41 0.21 -9.67
N LEU A 24 4.89 1.45 -9.72
CA LEU A 24 4.28 2.11 -8.56
C LEU A 24 3.05 1.38 -8.01
N MET A 25 2.49 0.44 -8.78
CA MET A 25 1.33 -0.37 -8.39
C MET A 25 1.68 -1.49 -7.42
N VAL A 26 2.96 -1.85 -7.32
CA VAL A 26 3.45 -2.94 -6.50
C VAL A 26 4.42 -2.36 -5.49
N HIS A 27 4.18 -2.63 -4.21
CA HIS A 27 5.08 -2.23 -3.14
C HIS A 27 5.82 -3.47 -2.66
N ALA A 28 7.11 -3.52 -2.93
CA ALA A 28 8.01 -4.56 -2.45
C ALA A 28 9.46 -4.03 -2.40
N PRO A 29 10.34 -4.64 -1.61
CA PRO A 29 11.73 -4.18 -1.45
C PRO A 29 12.50 -4.04 -2.77
N THR A 30 12.22 -4.91 -3.73
CA THR A 30 12.91 -5.06 -5.02
C THR A 30 12.32 -4.22 -6.16
N VAL A 31 11.26 -3.44 -5.89
CA VAL A 31 10.62 -2.60 -6.92
C VAL A 31 11.53 -1.41 -7.24
N ASN A 32 11.81 -1.18 -8.53
CA ASN A 32 12.61 -0.03 -8.97
C ASN A 32 11.78 1.26 -8.93
N GLY A 33 10.49 1.13 -9.20
CA GLY A 33 9.53 2.22 -9.22
C GLY A 33 9.60 2.99 -10.53
N TRP A 34 9.28 4.27 -10.48
CA TRP A 34 9.27 5.15 -11.63
C TRP A 34 10.47 6.08 -11.65
N ARG A 35 11.09 6.29 -12.81
CA ARG A 35 12.16 7.28 -13.01
C ARG A 35 11.91 8.10 -14.27
N SER A 36 11.98 9.42 -14.14
CA SER A 36 11.74 10.37 -15.24
C SER A 36 12.85 10.32 -16.30
N SER A 37 12.50 10.39 -17.59
CA SER A 37 13.51 10.44 -18.66
C SER A 37 14.17 11.82 -18.88
N ARG A 38 13.75 12.86 -18.13
CA ARG A 38 14.17 14.27 -18.30
C ARG A 38 14.21 15.03 -16.95
N TYR A 39 14.83 16.23 -16.98
CA TYR A 39 15.22 17.12 -15.88
C TYR A 39 14.12 17.47 -14.84
N VAL A 40 14.28 17.15 -13.54
CA VAL A 40 13.28 17.41 -12.48
C VAL A 40 13.85 17.47 -11.03
N SER A 41 13.28 18.15 -9.97
CA SER A 41 13.82 18.33 -8.56
C SER A 41 13.08 17.65 -7.52
N LEU A 42 13.92 17.15 -6.63
CA LEU A 42 13.66 16.94 -5.24
C LEU A 42 14.77 17.60 -4.39
N SER A 43 14.71 17.37 -3.09
CA SER A 43 15.65 17.86 -2.07
C SER A 43 16.94 17.04 -2.01
N GLU A 44 17.94 17.52 -1.27
CA GLU A 44 19.25 16.88 -1.06
C GLU A 44 19.20 15.78 0.01
N ASN A 45 19.94 14.68 -0.19
CA ASN A 45 20.10 13.59 0.78
C ASN A 45 21.58 13.27 1.12
N GLU A 46 22.49 14.25 0.96
CA GLU A 46 23.95 14.12 1.21
C GLU A 46 24.30 13.52 2.57
N LYS A 47 23.54 13.87 3.61
CA LYS A 47 23.75 13.38 5.00
C LYS A 47 23.67 11.85 5.13
N THR A 48 23.12 11.18 4.12
CA THR A 48 22.94 9.72 4.10
C THR A 48 23.86 9.04 3.09
N GLY A 49 24.85 9.75 2.55
CA GLY A 49 25.68 9.24 1.45
C GLY A 49 24.88 8.95 0.19
N PHE A 50 23.77 9.68 -0.02
CA PHE A 50 22.81 9.46 -1.12
C PHE A 50 22.11 8.09 -1.12
N GLN A 51 22.19 7.33 -0.02
CA GLN A 51 21.63 5.98 0.07
C GLN A 51 20.22 5.92 0.68
N ALA A 52 19.76 6.98 1.37
CA ALA A 52 18.45 6.97 2.00
C ALA A 52 17.33 7.37 1.04
N ARG A 53 16.17 6.71 1.20
CA ARG A 53 14.88 7.07 0.60
C ARG A 53 14.13 8.02 1.56
N GLU A 54 13.49 9.05 1.03
CA GLU A 54 12.60 9.92 1.82
C GLU A 54 11.17 9.37 1.77
N LEU A 55 10.57 9.13 2.93
CA LEU A 55 9.14 8.87 3.07
C LEU A 55 8.45 10.14 3.57
N LYS A 56 7.49 10.65 2.79
CA LYS A 56 6.75 11.87 3.13
C LYS A 56 5.25 11.67 3.02
N SER A 57 4.55 12.01 4.10
CA SER A 57 3.09 12.01 4.16
C SER A 57 2.56 13.43 4.03
N VAL A 58 1.56 13.63 3.17
CA VAL A 58 0.90 14.92 2.95
C VAL A 58 -0.61 14.72 3.11
N HIS A 59 -1.24 15.57 3.92
CA HIS A 59 -2.69 15.60 4.04
C HIS A 59 -3.26 16.50 2.95
N VAL A 60 -4.24 15.98 2.22
CA VAL A 60 -4.93 16.70 1.17
C VAL A 60 -6.42 16.68 1.50
N ASP A 61 -7.00 17.84 1.76
CA ASP A 61 -8.44 18.00 1.97
C ASP A 61 -9.11 18.24 0.62
N ALA A 62 -9.36 17.15 -0.11
CA ALA A 62 -9.99 17.19 -1.42
C ALA A 62 -10.74 15.88 -1.73
N ILE A 63 -11.79 15.99 -2.54
CA ILE A 63 -12.51 14.86 -3.13
C ILE A 63 -12.18 14.81 -4.61
N GLY A 64 -11.81 13.63 -5.12
CA GLY A 64 -11.52 13.47 -6.54
C GLY A 64 -11.23 12.04 -6.95
N THR A 65 -11.26 11.79 -8.26
CA THR A 65 -11.00 10.48 -8.87
C THR A 65 -9.56 10.34 -9.35
N TYR A 66 -8.84 11.46 -9.49
CA TYR A 66 -7.48 11.50 -10.03
C TYR A 66 -6.54 12.22 -9.08
N LEU A 67 -5.38 11.61 -8.83
CA LEU A 67 -4.24 12.23 -8.18
C LEU A 67 -3.16 12.50 -9.23
N ARG A 68 -2.77 13.76 -9.39
CA ARG A 68 -1.67 14.15 -10.27
C ARG A 68 -0.48 14.63 -9.44
N ILE A 69 0.60 13.86 -9.46
CA ILE A 69 1.87 14.24 -8.83
C ILE A 69 2.73 14.89 -9.91
N THR A 70 3.20 16.11 -9.63
CA THR A 70 4.10 16.85 -10.52
C THR A 70 5.38 17.13 -9.77
N PHE A 71 6.50 16.76 -10.37
CA PHE A 71 7.84 16.99 -9.82
C PHE A 71 8.49 18.17 -10.57
N HIS A 72 9.35 18.96 -9.91
CA HIS A 72 9.86 20.24 -10.45
C HIS A 72 11.30 20.23 -11.04
N ARG A 73 12.40 20.70 -10.41
CA ARG A 73 13.80 20.78 -11.00
C ARG A 73 15.09 20.45 -10.15
N ASN A 74 15.85 19.33 -10.26
CA ASN A 74 16.96 18.82 -9.37
C ASN A 74 17.36 19.49 -8.07
N HIS A 75 17.50 18.76 -6.96
CA HIS A 75 18.70 19.01 -6.20
C HIS A 75 19.92 18.65 -7.06
N VAL A 76 20.78 19.65 -7.27
CA VAL A 76 22.00 19.53 -8.06
C VAL A 76 23.05 18.85 -7.20
N ASN A 77 23.46 17.65 -7.57
CA ASN A 77 24.55 16.94 -6.90
C ASN A 77 25.43 16.21 -7.91
N HIS A 78 26.64 15.83 -7.48
CA HIS A 78 27.66 15.21 -8.32
C HIS A 78 27.32 13.78 -8.79
N HIS A 79 26.30 13.13 -8.20
CA HIS A 79 25.92 11.77 -8.57
C HIS A 79 24.78 11.73 -9.60
N ASN A 80 23.96 12.79 -9.68
CA ASN A 80 22.81 12.89 -10.59
C ASN A 80 23.13 13.73 -11.84
N HIS A 81 24.04 13.24 -12.68
CA HIS A 81 24.48 13.91 -13.92
C HIS A 81 23.35 14.17 -14.92
N HIS A 82 22.31 13.33 -14.90
CA HIS A 82 21.18 13.38 -15.83
C HIS A 82 19.97 14.12 -15.28
N ASN A 83 20.07 14.67 -14.07
CA ASN A 83 19.01 15.46 -13.46
C ASN A 83 17.67 14.73 -13.34
N GLN A 84 17.74 13.44 -13.02
CA GLN A 84 16.58 12.54 -12.94
C GLN A 84 15.89 12.63 -11.58
N VAL A 85 14.60 12.30 -11.55
CA VAL A 85 13.84 12.05 -10.33
C VAL A 85 13.27 10.64 -10.35
N ALA A 86 13.31 9.99 -9.20
CA ALA A 86 12.73 8.67 -9.00
C ALA A 86 11.66 8.73 -7.91
N LEU A 87 10.61 7.96 -8.10
CA LEU A 87 9.57 7.69 -7.13
C LEU A 87 9.45 6.18 -6.99
N VAL A 88 9.67 5.67 -5.79
CA VAL A 88 9.67 4.22 -5.55
C VAL A 88 8.26 3.69 -5.35
N ALA A 89 7.46 4.39 -4.55
CA ALA A 89 6.11 3.96 -4.19
C ALA A 89 5.23 5.16 -3.82
N ILE A 90 3.91 4.97 -3.91
CA ILE A 90 2.90 5.92 -3.46
C ILE A 90 1.84 5.14 -2.69
N ASN A 91 1.48 5.61 -1.50
CA ASN A 91 0.30 5.11 -0.79
C ASN A 91 -0.74 6.23 -0.70
N VAL A 92 -1.99 5.92 -1.08
CA VAL A 92 -3.11 6.86 -1.00
C VAL A 92 -4.06 6.38 0.08
N LEU A 93 -4.33 7.24 1.05
CA LEU A 93 -5.24 6.97 2.16
C LEU A 93 -6.42 7.94 2.07
N GLY A 94 -7.63 7.44 2.22
CA GLY A 94 -8.83 8.26 2.20
C GLY A 94 -10.11 7.47 2.46
N ASP A 95 -11.22 8.16 2.52
CA ASP A 95 -12.55 7.56 2.54
C ASP A 95 -13.10 7.55 1.12
N SER A 96 -13.64 6.42 0.66
CA SER A 96 -14.33 6.36 -0.63
C SER A 96 -15.64 7.11 -0.52
N SER A 97 -15.84 8.15 -1.36
CA SER A 97 -17.09 8.93 -1.36
C SER A 97 -18.31 8.11 -1.78
N ASP A 98 -18.07 7.03 -2.53
CA ASP A 98 -19.11 6.08 -2.92
C ASP A 98 -18.97 4.81 -2.08
N GLY A 99 -20.01 4.48 -1.31
CA GLY A 99 -20.13 3.21 -0.57
C GLY A 99 -20.24 1.97 -1.46
N ASN A 100 -19.72 2.01 -2.68
CA ASN A 100 -19.75 0.91 -3.64
C ASN A 100 -18.33 0.63 -4.15
N ALA A 101 -17.67 -0.29 -3.45
CA ALA A 101 -16.76 -1.29 -3.98
C ALA A 101 -16.03 -0.96 -5.31
N PHE A 102 -14.75 -0.59 -5.21
CA PHE A 102 -13.76 -0.95 -6.24
C PHE A 102 -13.41 -2.45 -6.24
N ASN A 103 -14.31 -3.30 -5.73
CA ASN A 103 -14.24 -4.74 -5.93
C ASN A 103 -15.13 -5.10 -7.12
N THR A 104 -14.47 -5.33 -8.26
CA THR A 104 -14.94 -6.15 -9.38
C THR A 104 -16.22 -5.66 -10.08
N ILE A 105 -16.11 -5.27 -11.34
CA ILE A 105 -17.27 -5.20 -12.25
C ILE A 105 -17.90 -6.61 -12.26
N PRO A 106 -19.11 -6.82 -11.71
CA PRO A 106 -19.73 -8.13 -11.77
C PRO A 106 -20.11 -8.41 -13.22
N SER A 107 -19.79 -9.60 -13.73
CA SER A 107 -20.24 -9.97 -15.07
C SER A 107 -21.78 -10.10 -15.08
N ARG A 108 -22.38 -10.02 -16.28
CA ARG A 108 -23.83 -10.12 -16.45
C ARG A 108 -24.42 -11.37 -15.80
N GLU A 109 -23.64 -12.45 -15.72
CA GLU A 109 -24.03 -13.71 -15.10
C GLU A 109 -24.17 -13.61 -13.57
N GLN A 110 -23.30 -12.85 -12.90
CA GLN A 110 -23.32 -12.69 -11.43
C GLN A 110 -24.50 -11.84 -10.95
N LEU A 111 -24.92 -10.86 -11.75
CA LEU A 111 -26.10 -10.04 -11.46
C LEU A 111 -27.41 -10.85 -11.53
N ILE A 112 -27.45 -11.89 -12.37
CA ILE A 112 -28.63 -12.76 -12.53
C ILE A 112 -28.76 -13.70 -11.31
N GLU A 113 -27.66 -14.26 -10.81
CA GLU A 113 -27.66 -15.12 -9.62
C GLU A 113 -28.06 -14.35 -8.34
N GLN A 114 -27.61 -13.10 -8.22
CA GLN A 114 -27.92 -12.28 -7.05
C GLN A 114 -29.41 -11.92 -6.97
N TYR A 115 -30.08 -11.73 -8.11
CA TYR A 115 -31.50 -11.47 -8.18
C TYR A 115 -32.35 -12.70 -7.86
N LEU A 116 -31.89 -13.89 -8.26
CA LEU A 116 -32.58 -15.16 -8.02
C LEU A 116 -32.49 -15.63 -6.56
N ASN A 117 -31.40 -15.29 -5.85
CA ASN A 117 -31.19 -15.71 -4.46
C ASN A 117 -31.79 -14.78 -3.40
N SER A 118 -32.34 -13.63 -3.80
CA SER A 118 -32.86 -12.61 -2.87
C SER A 118 -34.33 -12.85 -2.52
N THR A 119 -34.62 -13.94 -1.81
CA THR A 119 -35.93 -14.13 -1.14
C THR A 119 -35.74 -14.23 0.37
N GLN A 120 -35.29 -13.14 1.00
CA GLN A 120 -35.53 -12.84 2.42
C GLN A 120 -35.09 -11.42 2.75
N LEU A 121 -36.09 -10.56 2.91
CA LEU A 121 -36.00 -9.16 3.29
C LEU A 121 -35.70 -9.04 4.81
N GLU A 122 -34.51 -9.43 5.26
CA GLU A 122 -34.06 -9.18 6.66
C GLU A 122 -32.60 -8.69 6.79
N ALA A 123 -31.80 -8.64 5.71
CA ALA A 123 -30.42 -8.16 5.79
C ALA A 123 -30.26 -6.62 5.84
N ALA A 124 -31.35 -5.85 5.70
CA ALA A 124 -31.31 -4.38 5.61
C ALA A 124 -31.27 -3.66 6.97
N LEU A 125 -31.43 -4.37 8.09
CA LEU A 125 -31.39 -3.76 9.44
C LEU A 125 -30.07 -3.99 10.19
N GLU A 126 -29.17 -4.86 9.73
CA GLU A 126 -27.82 -5.00 10.30
C GLU A 126 -26.79 -4.03 9.68
N THR A 127 -27.09 -3.44 8.51
CA THR A 127 -26.17 -2.52 7.81
C THR A 127 -25.90 -1.21 8.56
N THR A 128 -26.65 -0.92 9.63
CA THR A 128 -26.52 0.35 10.38
C THR A 128 -25.61 0.24 11.61
N PHE A 129 -25.08 -0.94 11.96
CA PHE A 129 -24.33 -1.14 13.23
C PHE A 129 -22.89 -1.67 13.12
N MET A 130 -22.27 -1.72 11.93
CA MET A 130 -20.87 -2.14 11.79
C MET A 130 -19.99 -1.19 10.99
N GLY A 131 -19.98 0.08 11.38
CA GLY A 131 -18.85 0.97 11.11
C GLY A 131 -17.76 0.78 12.16
N LYS A 132 -17.22 -0.45 12.33
CA LYS A 132 -16.00 -0.64 13.13
C LYS A 132 -14.91 0.14 12.39
N CYS A 133 -14.65 1.33 12.89
CA CYS A 133 -13.60 2.21 12.40
C CYS A 133 -12.28 1.60 12.86
N GLU A 134 -11.84 0.55 12.16
CA GLU A 134 -10.57 -0.08 12.42
C GLU A 134 -9.47 0.94 12.10
N SER A 135 -8.69 1.26 13.14
CA SER A 135 -7.44 1.99 13.01
C SER A 135 -6.62 1.40 11.88
N ILE A 136 -6.05 2.25 11.02
CA ILE A 136 -5.10 1.81 9.97
C ILE A 136 -4.12 0.85 10.62
N SER A 137 -4.10 -0.39 10.14
CA SER A 137 -3.22 -1.40 10.70
C SER A 137 -1.78 -0.99 10.41
N PRO A 138 -0.84 -1.15 11.36
CA PRO A 138 0.59 -1.02 11.05
C PRO A 138 1.05 -1.92 9.89
N LEU A 139 0.27 -2.96 9.54
CA LEU A 139 0.51 -3.86 8.41
C LEU A 139 0.04 -3.31 7.05
N ASP A 140 -0.72 -2.21 7.05
CA ASP A 140 -1.19 -1.50 5.86
C ASP A 140 -0.33 -0.26 5.54
N ASP A 141 0.66 0.04 6.39
CA ASP A 141 1.62 1.11 6.17
C ASP A 141 2.55 0.79 5.00
N LEU A 142 2.93 1.83 4.25
CA LEU A 142 3.82 1.71 3.10
C LEU A 142 5.19 1.17 3.50
N ALA A 143 5.68 1.54 4.68
CA ALA A 143 6.96 1.04 5.19
C ALA A 143 6.95 -0.48 5.37
N PHE A 144 5.82 -1.06 5.82
CA PHE A 144 5.72 -2.50 5.99
C PHE A 144 5.86 -3.22 4.64
N ASP A 145 5.15 -2.78 3.61
CA ASP A 145 5.25 -3.37 2.26
C ASP A 145 6.65 -3.21 1.65
N MET A 146 7.34 -2.09 1.91
CA MET A 146 8.62 -1.77 1.29
C MET A 146 9.84 -2.41 1.97
N TYR A 147 9.71 -2.83 3.23
CA TYR A 147 10.82 -3.36 4.03
C TYR A 147 10.63 -4.79 4.52
N GLN A 148 9.51 -5.43 4.17
CA GLN A 148 9.22 -6.82 4.48
C GLN A 148 9.28 -7.67 3.21
N ASP A 149 9.79 -8.89 3.33
CA ASP A 149 9.63 -9.90 2.29
C ASP A 149 8.15 -10.12 1.92
N PRO A 150 7.76 -10.16 0.63
CA PRO A 150 6.37 -10.27 0.22
C PRO A 150 5.64 -11.52 0.73
N GLU A 151 6.30 -12.67 0.78
CA GLU A 151 5.69 -13.92 1.26
C GLU A 151 5.48 -13.85 2.76
N VAL A 152 6.49 -13.40 3.50
CA VAL A 152 6.42 -13.22 4.96
C VAL A 152 5.37 -12.17 5.33
N ALA A 153 5.27 -11.07 4.57
CA ALA A 153 4.27 -10.03 4.79
C ALA A 153 2.83 -10.59 4.69
N ASN A 154 2.57 -11.45 3.71
CA ASN A 154 1.28 -12.11 3.56
C ASN A 154 0.97 -13.06 4.74
N ILE A 155 1.96 -13.82 5.20
CA ILE A 155 1.82 -14.69 6.37
C ILE A 155 1.54 -13.86 7.63
N ILE A 156 2.25 -12.74 7.83
CA ILE A 156 2.03 -11.85 8.97
C ILE A 156 0.59 -11.31 9.00
N ARG A 157 0.04 -10.89 7.85
CA ARG A 157 -1.37 -10.45 7.75
C ARG A 157 -2.34 -11.54 8.15
N LEU A 158 -2.13 -12.76 7.66
CA LEU A 158 -2.97 -13.90 8.01
C LEU A 158 -2.91 -14.21 9.52
N LEU A 159 -1.72 -14.14 10.12
CA LEU A 159 -1.56 -14.34 11.56
C LEU A 159 -2.18 -13.22 12.39
N ASP A 160 -2.14 -11.97 11.92
CA ASP A 160 -2.80 -10.87 12.61
C ASP A 160 -4.32 -10.99 12.57
N GLN A 161 -4.90 -11.37 11.42
CA GLN A 161 -6.32 -11.71 11.30
C GLN A 161 -6.71 -12.79 12.31
N LYS A 162 -5.96 -13.89 12.34
CA LYS A 162 -6.21 -14.99 13.29
C LYS A 162 -6.03 -14.55 14.74
N LYS A 163 -5.06 -13.67 15.04
CA LYS A 163 -4.90 -13.09 16.38
C LYS A 163 -6.15 -12.32 16.78
N GLN A 164 -6.71 -11.51 15.88
CA GLN A 164 -7.92 -10.75 16.16
C GLN A 164 -9.11 -11.69 16.43
N GLU A 165 -9.24 -12.80 15.69
CA GLU A 165 -10.26 -13.83 15.95
C GLU A 165 -10.10 -14.46 17.35
N MET A 166 -8.88 -14.80 17.76
CA MET A 166 -8.63 -15.37 19.10
C MET A 166 -8.94 -14.38 20.21
N VAL A 167 -8.65 -13.09 20.01
CA VAL A 167 -9.03 -12.03 20.96
C VAL A 167 -10.56 -11.93 21.07
N GLN A 168 -11.29 -12.00 19.96
CA GLN A 168 -12.76 -11.96 19.96
C GLN A 168 -13.41 -13.16 20.66
N ARG A 169 -12.74 -14.32 20.62
CA ARG A 169 -13.16 -15.53 21.33
C ARG A 169 -12.68 -15.61 22.78
N GLU A 170 -12.03 -14.55 23.28
CA GLU A 170 -11.43 -14.50 24.62
C GLU A 170 -10.32 -15.55 24.85
N GLU A 171 -9.75 -16.11 23.78
CA GLU A 171 -8.65 -17.08 23.81
C GLU A 171 -7.29 -16.36 23.88
N TYR A 172 -7.06 -15.63 24.98
CA TYR A 172 -5.95 -14.68 25.11
C TYR A 172 -4.55 -15.33 25.06
N GLU A 173 -4.38 -16.56 25.54
CA GLU A 173 -3.08 -17.26 25.45
C GLU A 173 -2.70 -17.57 24.00
N GLN A 174 -3.66 -17.99 23.17
CA GLN A 174 -3.41 -18.20 21.73
C GLN A 174 -3.12 -16.88 21.03
N ALA A 175 -3.86 -15.82 21.34
CA ALA A 175 -3.60 -14.48 20.81
C ALA A 175 -2.19 -13.98 21.15
N LYS A 176 -1.71 -14.25 22.38
CA LYS A 176 -0.34 -13.93 22.82
C LYS A 176 0.72 -14.71 22.03
N ASN A 177 0.49 -16.00 21.80
CA ASN A 177 1.40 -16.83 20.99
C ASN A 177 1.46 -16.33 19.54
N LEU A 178 0.32 -15.98 18.94
CA LEU A 178 0.26 -15.41 17.60
C LEU A 178 0.99 -14.06 17.53
N LYS A 179 0.82 -13.20 18.54
CA LYS A 179 1.56 -11.92 18.64
C LYS A 179 3.07 -12.13 18.66
N GLN A 180 3.56 -13.12 19.40
CA GLN A 180 4.98 -13.45 19.45
C GLN A 180 5.48 -13.96 18.09
N ALA A 181 4.74 -14.87 17.45
CA ALA A 181 5.08 -15.39 16.13
C ALA A 181 5.14 -14.27 15.07
N ILE A 182 4.20 -13.32 15.10
CA ILE A 182 4.22 -12.14 14.23
C ILE A 182 5.50 -11.32 14.43
N ALA A 183 5.88 -11.05 15.68
CA ALA A 183 7.08 -10.26 15.98
C ALA A 183 8.37 -10.95 15.51
N ASP A 184 8.43 -12.28 15.57
CA ASP A 184 9.60 -13.03 15.10
C ASP A 184 9.64 -13.13 13.58
N LEU A 185 8.49 -13.29 12.92
CA LEU A 185 8.40 -13.24 11.45
C LEU A 185 8.75 -11.86 10.89
N GLN A 186 8.38 -10.78 11.57
CA GLN A 186 8.80 -9.42 11.19
C GLN A 186 10.33 -9.34 11.09
N LYS A 187 11.05 -9.77 12.12
CA LYS A 187 12.53 -9.79 12.11
C LYS A 187 13.10 -10.64 10.98
N VAL A 188 12.49 -11.78 10.67
CA VAL A 188 12.95 -12.67 9.59
C VAL A 188 12.72 -12.05 8.23
N GLY A 189 11.51 -11.55 7.95
CA GLY A 189 11.23 -10.98 6.63
C GLY A 189 11.90 -9.62 6.40
N GLU A 190 12.21 -8.83 7.44
CA GLU A 190 13.10 -7.67 7.31
C GLU A 190 14.52 -8.08 6.86
N ARG A 191 15.04 -9.20 7.40
CA ARG A 191 16.36 -9.72 7.00
C ARG A 191 16.35 -10.24 5.56
N LEU A 192 15.30 -10.97 5.17
CA LEU A 192 15.14 -11.46 3.80
C LEU A 192 15.05 -10.30 2.81
N ALA A 193 14.23 -9.28 3.10
CA ALA A 193 14.13 -8.08 2.28
C ALA A 193 15.48 -7.37 2.10
N ARG A 194 16.31 -7.30 3.15
CA ARG A 194 17.67 -6.72 3.04
C ARG A 194 18.56 -7.52 2.12
N TYR A 195 18.57 -8.85 2.23
CA TYR A 195 19.39 -9.69 1.35
C TYR A 195 18.98 -9.57 -0.12
N ASP A 196 17.69 -9.40 -0.40
CA ASP A 196 17.22 -9.22 -1.78
C ASP A 196 17.58 -7.85 -2.36
N VAL A 197 17.67 -6.81 -1.52
CA VAL A 197 18.10 -5.46 -1.94
C VAL A 197 19.61 -5.37 -2.13
N GLU A 198 20.38 -6.16 -1.39
CA GLU A 198 21.85 -6.20 -1.47
C GLU A 198 22.41 -7.06 -2.62
N LYS A 199 21.54 -7.80 -3.33
CA LYS A 199 21.91 -8.74 -4.40
C LYS A 199 22.16 -8.08 -5.75
#